data_AF-A0A060XF07-F1
#
_entry.id   AF-A0A060XF07-F1
#
_cell.length_a   1.000
_cell.length_b   1.000
_cell.length_c   1.000
_cell.angle_alpha   90.00
_cell.angle_beta   90.00
_cell.angle_gamma   90.00
#
_symmetry.space_group_name_H-M   'P 1'
#
loop_
_entity.id
_entity.type
_entity.pdbx_description
1 polymer ?
#
loop_
_entity_poly.entity_id
_entity_poly.type
_entity_poly.pdbx_seq_one_letter_code
_entity_poly.pdbx_strand_id
1 'polypeptide(L)' 'MSGAADRLKVVVNHLDRPSSFVQASTSGQNVAYYQPQALRYSFDNDLLSTEQRISYEEDGFLLIKGLVSGEHIDRFR' A
#
# COMPACT_ATOMS: atom_id res chain seq x y z
N MET A 1 9.65 -42.34 6.90
CA MET A 1 8.21 -42.04 6.72
C MET A 1 7.83 -41.10 7.85
N SER A 2 7.58 -39.81 7.57
CA SER A 2 7.22 -38.84 8.63
C SER A 2 5.81 -39.14 9.11
N GLY A 3 5.67 -39.46 10.40
CA GLY A 3 4.40 -39.86 11.00
C GLY A 3 3.47 -38.66 11.18
N ALA A 4 2.16 -38.91 11.36
CA ALA A 4 1.19 -37.85 11.65
C ALA A 4 1.59 -37.02 12.89
N ALA A 5 2.24 -37.64 13.88
CA ALA A 5 2.77 -36.97 15.07
C ALA A 5 3.90 -35.98 14.75
N ASP A 6 4.80 -36.31 13.82
CA ASP A 6 5.89 -35.41 13.41
C ASP A 6 5.34 -34.18 12.70
N ARG A 7 4.32 -34.37 11.86
CA ARG A 7 3.62 -33.27 11.17
C ARG A 7 2.88 -32.36 12.15
N LEU A 8 2.21 -32.94 13.16
CA LEU A 8 1.51 -32.17 14.18
C LEU A 8 2.49 -31.29 14.98
N LYS A 9 3.67 -31.82 15.31
CA LYS A 9 4.71 -31.10 16.06
C LYS A 9 5.19 -29.85 15.32
N VAL A 10 5.31 -29.92 13.98
CA VAL A 10 5.68 -28.77 13.15
C VAL A 10 4.62 -27.67 13.17
N VAL A 11 3.33 -28.06 13.11
CA VAL A 11 2.20 -27.11 13.13
C VAL A 11 2.07 -26.45 14.51
N VAL A 12 2.16 -27.22 15.59
CA VAL A 12 2.10 -26.69 16.96
C VAL A 12 3.23 -25.70 17.21
N ASN A 13 4.45 -25.98 16.74
CA ASN A 13 5.57 -25.04 16.86
C ASN A 13 5.36 -23.74 16.07
N HIS A 14 4.55 -23.74 15.00
CA HIS A 14 4.17 -22.51 14.29
C HIS A 14 3.12 -21.69 15.05
N LEU A 15 2.29 -22.34 15.87
CA LEU A 15 1.28 -21.68 16.70
C LEU A 15 1.86 -21.16 18.02
N ASP A 16 2.83 -21.89 18.59
CA ASP A 16 3.52 -21.52 19.85
C ASP A 16 4.59 -20.44 19.65
N ARG A 17 5.02 -20.21 18.40
CA ARG A 17 5.83 -19.03 18.11
C ARG A 17 4.92 -17.83 18.33
N PRO A 18 5.26 -16.90 19.26
CA PRO A 18 4.49 -15.67 19.38
C PRO A 18 4.48 -15.04 18.00
N SER A 19 3.30 -15.00 17.38
CA SER A 19 3.04 -14.23 16.18
C SER A 19 3.66 -12.88 16.47
N SER A 20 4.65 -12.46 15.68
CA SER A 20 5.03 -11.06 15.60
C SER A 20 3.72 -10.34 15.37
N PHE A 21 3.18 -9.74 16.44
CA PHE A 21 1.82 -9.26 16.52
C PHE A 21 1.72 -8.13 15.51
N VAL A 22 1.38 -8.46 14.26
CA VAL A 22 0.88 -7.48 13.32
C VAL A 22 -0.55 -7.26 13.74
N GLN A 23 -0.70 -6.52 14.83
CA GLN A 23 -1.92 -5.78 15.11
C GLN A 23 -2.00 -4.74 14.00
N ALA A 24 -2.60 -5.11 12.88
CA ALA A 24 -3.08 -4.12 11.94
C ALA A 24 -4.21 -3.39 12.65
N SER A 25 -3.85 -2.33 13.39
CA SER A 25 -4.81 -1.36 13.90
C SER A 25 -5.57 -0.79 12.71
N THR A 26 -6.84 -1.13 12.57
CA THR A 26 -7.72 -0.61 11.51
C THR A 26 -8.12 0.86 11.73
N SER A 27 -7.34 1.63 12.47
CA SER A 27 -7.55 3.04 12.78
C SER A 27 -6.28 3.69 13.35
N GLY A 28 -5.10 3.35 12.83
CA GLY A 28 -3.87 4.08 13.13
C GLY A 28 -3.60 5.08 12.02
N GLN A 29 -3.55 6.38 12.32
CA GLN A 29 -2.93 7.34 11.40
C GLN A 29 -1.52 6.84 11.12
N ASN A 30 -1.32 6.34 9.90
CA ASN A 30 -0.07 5.77 9.45
C ASN A 30 0.88 6.93 9.17
N VAL A 31 1.42 7.54 10.22
CA VAL A 31 2.56 8.43 10.09
C VAL A 31 3.81 7.56 10.00
N ALA A 32 3.87 6.74 8.96
CA ALA A 32 5.11 6.18 8.52
C ALA A 32 5.94 7.37 8.03
N TYR A 33 7.01 7.69 8.75
CA TYR A 33 8.10 8.49 8.22
C TYR A 33 8.68 7.73 7.02
N TYR A 34 8.08 7.94 5.84
CA TYR A 34 8.51 7.36 4.58
C TYR A 34 9.83 8.04 4.17
N GLN A 35 10.95 7.50 4.65
CA GLN A 35 12.12 7.45 3.76
C GLN A 35 11.71 6.66 2.52
N PRO A 36 12.15 7.06 1.31
CA PRO A 36 11.53 6.65 0.06
C PRO A 36 11.80 5.17 -0.16
N GLN A 37 10.90 4.33 0.34
CA GLN A 37 10.59 3.08 -0.33
C GLN A 37 10.32 3.50 -1.76
N ALA A 38 11.17 3.03 -2.69
CA ALA A 38 11.06 3.38 -4.09
C ALA A 38 9.60 3.30 -4.49
N LEU A 39 9.02 4.45 -4.82
CA LEU A 39 7.62 4.59 -5.17
C LEU A 39 7.35 3.59 -6.29
N ARG A 40 6.45 2.63 -6.04
CA ARG A 40 6.29 1.45 -6.90
C ARG A 40 5.47 1.76 -8.12
N TYR A 41 4.55 2.70 -8.00
CA TYR A 41 3.58 3.06 -9.00
C TYR A 41 3.80 4.45 -9.58
N SER A 42 4.71 5.26 -9.02
CA SER A 42 5.02 6.60 -9.53
C SER A 42 6.51 6.90 -9.65
N PHE A 43 6.92 7.46 -10.79
CA PHE A 43 8.29 7.91 -11.04
C PHE A 43 8.54 9.31 -10.48
N ASP A 44 9.81 9.60 -10.22
CA ASP A 44 10.23 10.94 -9.79
C ASP A 44 10.18 11.91 -10.96
N ASN A 45 9.15 12.75 -10.97
CA ASN A 45 8.89 13.72 -12.01
C ASN A 45 8.36 15.03 -11.42
N ASP A 46 8.49 16.11 -12.19
CA ASP A 46 8.06 17.45 -11.78
C ASP A 46 6.55 17.71 -12.03
N LEU A 47 5.80 16.69 -12.46
CA LEU A 47 4.38 16.82 -12.79
C LEU A 47 3.48 16.61 -11.57
N LEU A 48 3.83 15.64 -10.72
CA LEU A 48 3.10 15.31 -9.51
C LEU A 48 3.92 15.70 -8.29
N SER A 49 3.28 16.35 -7.32
CA SER A 49 3.95 16.62 -6.05
C SER A 49 4.26 15.32 -5.31
N THR A 50 5.26 15.34 -4.43
CA THR A 50 5.59 14.19 -3.57
C THR A 50 4.38 13.69 -2.79
N GLU A 51 3.54 14.60 -2.29
CA GLU A 51 2.32 14.27 -1.55
C GLU A 51 1.30 13.54 -2.43
N GLN A 52 1.10 13.99 -3.68
CA GLN A 52 0.22 13.29 -4.63
C GLN A 52 0.74 11.90 -4.94
N ARG A 53 2.06 11.75 -5.09
CA ARG A 53 2.67 10.45 -5.34
C ARG A 53 2.49 9.50 -4.15
N ILE A 54 2.65 9.99 -2.93
CA ILE A 54 2.37 9.21 -1.71
C ILE A 54 0.89 8.82 -1.66
N SER A 55 -0.05 9.75 -1.90
CA SER A 55 -1.49 9.43 -1.92
C SER A 55 -1.83 8.40 -2.98
N TYR A 56 -1.21 8.43 -4.17
CA TYR A 56 -1.44 7.41 -5.18
C TYR A 56 -0.95 6.02 -4.75
N GLU A 57 0.17 5.93 -4.03
CA GLU A 57 0.67 4.66 -3.50
C GLU A 57 -0.27 4.09 -2.43
N GLU A 58 -0.87 4.95 -1.61
CA GLU A 58 -1.76 4.54 -0.51
C GLU A 58 -3.19 4.24 -0.98
N ASP A 59 -3.76 5.11 -1.82
CA ASP A 59 -5.17 5.07 -2.22
C ASP A 59 -5.37 4.36 -3.58
N GLY A 60 -4.33 4.29 -4.42
CA GLY A 60 -4.39 3.72 -5.78
C GLY A 60 -5.07 4.61 -6.82
N PHE A 61 -5.50 5.83 -6.47
CA PHE A 61 -6.07 6.81 -7.40
C PHE A 61 -5.70 8.25 -7.01
N LEU A 62 -5.81 9.18 -7.96
CA LEU A 62 -5.63 10.62 -7.72
C LEU A 62 -6.74 11.43 -8.39
N LEU A 63 -7.19 12.48 -7.69
CA LEU A 63 -8.11 13.46 -8.24
C LEU A 63 -7.35 14.73 -8.65
N ILE A 64 -7.16 14.94 -9.96
CA ILE A 64 -6.57 16.16 -10.50
C ILE A 64 -7.68 17.10 -10.99
N LYS A 65 -7.92 18.18 -10.24
CA LYS A 65 -8.94 19.17 -10.59
C LYS A 65 -8.48 20.02 -11.78
N GLY A 66 -9.36 20.23 -12.75
CA GLY A 66 -9.07 21.09 -13.90
C GLY A 66 -8.00 20.53 -14.85
N LEU A 67 -7.78 19.21 -14.85
CA LEU A 67 -6.82 18.55 -15.74
C LEU A 67 -7.10 18.84 -17.22
N VAL A 68 -8.39 18.96 -17.58
CA VAL A 68 -8.84 19.26 -18.93
C VAL A 68 -9.58 20.60 -18.90
N SER A 69 -9.27 21.47 -19.87
CA SER A 69 -9.93 22.76 -20.02
C SER A 69 -11.40 22.58 -20.44
N GLY A 70 -12.24 23.57 -20.10
CA GLY A 70 -13.66 23.56 -20.47
C GLY A 70 -13.89 23.44 -21.98
N GLU A 71 -13.09 24.14 -22.79
CA GLU A 71 -13.18 24.07 -24.26
C GLU A 71 -13.00 22.64 -24.78
N HIS A 72 -12.04 21.89 -24.22
CA HIS A 72 -11.83 20.50 -24.60
C HIS A 72 -12.94 19.60 -24.09
N ILE A 73 -13.48 19.85 -22.90
CA ILE A 73 -14.65 19.10 -22.39
C ILE A 73 -15.86 19.29 -23.32
N ASP A 74 -16.17 20.53 -23.70
CA ASP A 74 -17.32 20.83 -24.56
C ASP A 74 -17.18 20.24 -25.96
N ARG A 75 -15.95 20.15 -26.47
CA ARG A 75 -15.67 19.51 -27.77
C ARG A 75 -15.95 18.00 -27.78
N PHE A 76 -15.80 17.32 -26.64
CA PHE A 76 -15.98 15.86 -26.50
C PHE A 76 -17.28 15.45 -25.80
N ARG A 77 -18.15 16.42 -25.46
CA ARG A 77 -19.51 16.16 -24.93
C ARG A 77 -20.46 15.66 -26.01
#